data_AF-A0A7V1JEX8-F1
#
_entry.id   AF-A0A7V1JEX8-F1
#
_cell.length_a   1.000
_cell.length_b   1.000
_cell.length_c   1.000
_cell.angle_alpha   90.00
_cell.angle_beta   90.00
_cell.angle_gamma   90.00
#
_symmetry.space_group_name_H-M   'P 1'
#
loop_
_entity.id
_entity.type
_entity.pdbx_description
1 polymer ?
#
loop_
_entity_poly.entity_id
_entity_poly.type
_entity_poly.pdbx_seq_one_letter_code
_entity_poly.pdbx_strand_id
1 'polypeptide(L)'
;EPYDTMKTFELVRAEFPEVALCMSTNGLNLADNLTELEDRGVKFITVTLNAVNISISRKIYRYVNYKGVVYTDKDAAGLLLERQIEGIGKAVKMGFTIKINSVLIPGINDFHIKDVAEKAKKLGVYMFNVMPMISAEKSYFYKIGVKGANRKDVINITKGLSGINVMEHCRQCRSDAAGPLNEDLSKKLCESEVDEDAGECGLRL
;
A
#
# COMPACT_ATOMS: atom_id res chain seq x y z
N GLU A 1 -0.38 -16.48 7.93
CA GLU A 1 -0.71 -15.57 9.04
C GLU A 1 0.36 -14.49 9.21
N PRO A 2 0.02 -13.25 9.59
CA PRO A 2 0.94 -12.11 9.69
C PRO A 2 1.66 -12.03 11.06
N TYR A 3 2.19 -13.15 11.57
CA TYR A 3 2.72 -13.24 12.94
C TYR A 3 3.78 -12.18 13.25
N ASP A 4 4.82 -12.06 12.41
CA ASP A 4 5.94 -11.15 12.67
C ASP A 4 5.48 -9.69 12.72
N THR A 5 4.59 -9.28 11.80
CA THR A 5 4.03 -7.92 11.80
C THR A 5 3.27 -7.61 13.08
N MET A 6 2.43 -8.55 13.53
CA MET A 6 1.66 -8.38 14.77
C MET A 6 2.56 -8.34 15.99
N LYS A 7 3.59 -9.20 16.05
CA LYS A 7 4.55 -9.20 17.16
C LYS A 7 5.37 -7.92 17.20
N THR A 8 5.76 -7.39 16.05
CA THR A 8 6.45 -6.10 15.96
C THR A 8 5.60 -4.96 16.53
N PHE A 9 4.31 -4.87 16.17
CA PHE A 9 3.45 -3.82 16.73
C PHE A 9 3.26 -3.95 18.24
N GLU A 10 3.14 -5.17 18.76
CA GLU A 10 3.08 -5.43 20.19
C GLU A 10 4.34 -4.91 20.91
N LEU A 11 5.53 -5.26 20.41
CA LEU A 11 6.81 -4.87 21.01
C LEU A 11 7.05 -3.36 20.91
N VAL A 12 6.83 -2.76 19.73
CA VAL A 12 7.02 -1.31 19.54
C VAL A 12 6.08 -0.51 20.43
N ARG A 13 4.82 -0.93 20.60
CA ARG A 13 3.88 -0.24 21.48
C ARG A 13 4.26 -0.36 22.95
N ALA A 14 4.82 -1.50 23.36
CA ALA A 14 5.27 -1.71 24.73
C ALA A 14 6.46 -0.80 25.08
N GLU A 15 7.40 -0.64 24.15
CA GLU A 15 8.62 0.15 24.35
C GLU A 15 8.43 1.65 24.07
N PHE A 16 7.69 2.00 23.01
CA PHE A 16 7.53 3.36 22.50
C PHE A 16 6.04 3.73 22.32
N PRO A 17 5.28 3.88 23.42
CA PRO A 17 3.82 4.08 23.37
C PRO A 17 3.38 5.38 22.69
N GLU A 18 4.26 6.37 22.56
CA GLU A 18 4.03 7.64 21.87
C GLU A 18 4.11 7.53 20.35
N VAL A 19 4.70 6.46 19.82
CA VAL A 19 4.86 6.26 18.37
C VAL A 19 3.52 5.89 17.74
N ALA A 20 3.10 6.68 16.76
CA ALA A 20 1.91 6.39 15.98
C ALA A 20 2.15 5.20 15.04
N LEU A 21 1.52 4.06 15.34
CA LEU A 21 1.63 2.87 14.51
C LEU A 21 0.78 2.96 13.23
N CYS A 22 1.42 2.64 12.11
CA CYS A 22 0.79 2.58 10.81
C CYS A 22 1.27 1.38 9.99
N MET A 23 0.51 1.00 8.97
CA MET A 23 0.92 -0.06 8.06
C MET A 23 0.46 0.18 6.63
N SER A 24 1.08 -0.53 5.68
CA SER A 24 0.60 -0.63 4.30
C SER A 24 0.23 -2.08 3.97
N THR A 25 -0.83 -2.27 3.20
CA THR A 25 -1.31 -3.60 2.80
C THR A 25 -1.89 -3.57 1.39
N ASN A 26 -1.91 -4.73 0.74
CA ASN A 26 -2.72 -4.93 -0.46
C ASN A 26 -4.21 -5.12 -0.14
N GLY A 27 -4.59 -5.29 1.13
CA GLY A 27 -5.98 -5.39 1.59
C GLY A 27 -6.60 -6.79 1.58
N LEU A 28 -5.92 -7.82 1.04
CA LEU A 28 -6.49 -9.17 0.89
C LEU A 28 -6.92 -9.81 2.23
N ASN A 29 -6.06 -9.68 3.24
CA ASN A 29 -6.28 -10.24 4.58
C ASN A 29 -6.79 -9.18 5.58
N LEU A 30 -7.05 -7.94 5.14
CA LEU A 30 -7.31 -6.83 6.04
C LEU A 30 -8.54 -7.09 6.91
N ALA A 31 -9.67 -7.49 6.30
CA ALA A 31 -10.92 -7.72 7.02
C ALA A 31 -10.82 -8.78 8.13
N ASP A 32 -9.90 -9.75 7.99
CA ASP A 32 -9.72 -10.85 8.95
C ASP A 32 -8.85 -10.43 10.16
N ASN A 33 -8.14 -9.30 10.08
CA ASN A 33 -7.10 -8.93 11.04
C ASN A 33 -7.38 -7.59 11.76
N LEU A 34 -8.53 -6.94 11.52
CA LEU A 34 -8.78 -5.59 12.05
C LEU A 34 -8.78 -5.52 13.58
N THR A 35 -9.40 -6.49 14.26
CA THR A 35 -9.42 -6.54 15.73
C THR A 35 -8.01 -6.66 16.30
N GLU A 36 -7.20 -7.58 15.76
CA GLU A 36 -5.80 -7.75 16.19
C GLU A 36 -4.95 -6.48 15.96
N LEU A 37 -5.22 -5.74 14.87
CA LEU A 37 -4.56 -4.46 14.60
C LEU A 37 -4.98 -3.36 15.59
N GLU A 38 -6.27 -3.28 15.91
CA GLU A 38 -6.82 -2.33 16.88
C GLU A 38 -6.26 -2.59 18.28
N ASP A 39 -6.25 -3.86 18.71
CA ASP A 39 -5.74 -4.29 20.01
C ASP A 39 -4.26 -3.96 20.19
N ARG A 40 -3.49 -3.89 19.09
CA ARG A 40 -2.08 -3.49 19.06
C ARG A 40 -1.86 -2.00 18.84
N GLY A 41 -2.93 -1.20 18.75
CA GLY A 41 -2.86 0.26 18.70
C GLY A 41 -2.54 0.83 17.32
N VAL A 42 -2.68 0.04 16.25
CA VAL A 42 -2.57 0.54 14.88
C VAL A 42 -3.74 1.49 14.62
N LYS A 43 -3.45 2.70 14.13
CA LYS A 43 -4.48 3.72 13.84
C LYS A 43 -4.61 4.07 12.36
N PHE A 44 -3.51 3.97 11.62
CA PHE A 44 -3.43 4.41 10.23
C PHE A 44 -3.10 3.23 9.32
N ILE A 45 -3.96 2.98 8.32
CA ILE A 45 -3.76 1.87 7.39
C ILE A 45 -3.78 2.42 5.97
N THR A 46 -2.72 2.12 5.21
CA THR A 46 -2.67 2.36 3.77
C THR A 46 -3.07 1.10 3.02
N VAL A 47 -4.07 1.17 2.15
CA VAL A 47 -4.46 0.06 1.27
C VAL A 47 -4.09 0.38 -0.17
N THR A 48 -3.40 -0.53 -0.85
CA THR A 48 -3.14 -0.39 -2.28
C THR A 48 -4.33 -0.89 -3.08
N LEU A 49 -5.07 0.02 -3.72
CA LEU A 49 -6.26 -0.27 -4.53
C LEU A 49 -6.10 0.35 -5.92
N ASN A 50 -5.72 -0.47 -6.90
CA ASN A 50 -5.41 0.00 -8.26
C ASN A 50 -6.61 -0.03 -9.22
N ALA A 51 -7.67 -0.76 -8.88
CA ALA A 51 -8.86 -0.91 -9.72
C ALA A 51 -10.09 -1.25 -8.87
N VAL A 52 -11.27 -0.82 -9.34
CA VAL A 52 -12.59 -1.21 -8.81
C VAL A 52 -13.46 -1.90 -9.87
N ASN A 53 -12.80 -2.38 -10.93
CA ASN A 53 -13.37 -3.15 -12.03
C ASN A 53 -12.54 -4.41 -12.25
N ILE A 54 -13.17 -5.59 -12.26
CA ILE A 54 -12.50 -6.90 -12.40
C ILE A 54 -11.72 -7.00 -13.72
N SER A 55 -12.25 -6.43 -14.81
CA SER A 55 -11.60 -6.46 -16.13
C SER A 55 -10.31 -5.64 -16.18
N ILE A 56 -10.17 -4.63 -15.31
CA ILE A 56 -8.94 -3.85 -15.17
C ILE A 56 -8.02 -4.53 -14.16
N SER A 57 -8.56 -4.95 -13.01
CA SER A 57 -7.81 -5.63 -11.95
C SER A 57 -7.06 -6.88 -12.47
N ARG A 58 -7.70 -7.68 -13.34
CA ARG A 58 -7.04 -8.87 -13.93
C ARG A 58 -5.82 -8.55 -14.80
N LYS A 59 -5.72 -7.32 -15.33
CA LYS A 59 -4.56 -6.87 -16.12
C LYS A 59 -3.39 -6.48 -15.21
N ILE A 60 -3.64 -6.31 -13.91
CA ILE A 60 -2.66 -5.83 -12.92
C ILE A 60 -2.12 -6.99 -12.08
N TYR A 61 -2.98 -7.91 -11.66
CA TYR A 61 -2.61 -9.01 -10.76
C TYR A 61 -2.61 -10.35 -11.49
N ARG A 62 -1.50 -11.10 -11.41
CA ARG A 62 -1.34 -12.40 -12.08
C ARG A 62 -2.04 -13.54 -11.35
N TYR A 63 -1.96 -13.55 -10.03
CA TYR A 63 -2.59 -14.54 -9.16
C TYR A 63 -2.83 -13.94 -7.77
N VAL A 64 -3.69 -14.59 -6.99
CA VAL A 64 -3.92 -14.29 -5.58
C VAL A 64 -3.84 -15.62 -4.81
N ASN A 65 -2.97 -15.70 -3.81
CA ASN A 65 -2.99 -16.81 -2.86
C ASN A 65 -3.78 -16.38 -1.62
N TYR A 66 -4.91 -17.02 -1.38
CA TYR A 66 -5.74 -16.76 -0.21
C TYR A 66 -6.04 -18.08 0.51
N LYS A 67 -5.64 -18.15 1.78
CA LYS A 67 -5.83 -19.33 2.65
C LYS A 67 -5.30 -20.63 2.03
N GLY A 68 -4.14 -20.55 1.35
CA GLY A 68 -3.47 -21.69 0.72
C GLY A 68 -4.02 -22.05 -0.67
N VAL A 69 -5.08 -21.39 -1.13
CA VAL A 69 -5.65 -21.60 -2.48
C VAL A 69 -5.17 -20.51 -3.42
N VAL A 70 -4.66 -20.90 -4.58
CA VAL A 70 -4.20 -19.99 -5.63
C VAL A 70 -5.31 -19.76 -6.65
N TYR A 71 -5.73 -18.52 -6.79
CA TYR A 71 -6.68 -18.04 -7.78
C TYR A 71 -5.93 -17.31 -8.90
N THR A 72 -6.44 -17.37 -10.13
CA THR A 72 -5.89 -16.64 -11.28
C THR A 72 -6.97 -15.85 -12.01
N ASP A 73 -6.56 -15.01 -12.97
CA ASP A 73 -7.45 -14.31 -13.90
C ASP A 73 -8.60 -13.55 -13.23
N LYS A 74 -9.84 -13.82 -13.67
CA LYS A 74 -11.05 -13.15 -13.16
C LYS A 74 -11.31 -13.51 -11.70
N ASP A 75 -11.01 -14.73 -11.28
CA ASP A 75 -11.28 -15.19 -9.91
C ASP A 75 -10.33 -14.52 -8.93
N ALA A 76 -9.04 -14.41 -9.27
CA ALA A 76 -8.08 -13.63 -8.49
C ALA A 76 -8.50 -12.16 -8.38
N ALA A 77 -8.86 -11.56 -9.53
CA ALA A 77 -9.26 -10.16 -9.59
C ALA A 77 -10.55 -9.86 -8.81
N GLY A 78 -11.52 -10.78 -8.87
CA GLY A 78 -12.77 -10.70 -8.11
C GLY A 78 -12.54 -10.84 -6.61
N LEU A 79 -11.83 -11.89 -6.20
CA LEU A 79 -11.51 -12.16 -4.80
C LEU A 79 -10.74 -10.99 -4.17
N LEU A 80 -9.67 -10.52 -4.80
CA LEU A 80 -8.88 -9.41 -4.25
C LEU A 80 -9.72 -8.15 -4.09
N LEU A 81 -10.52 -7.81 -5.10
CA LEU A 81 -11.37 -6.62 -5.06
C LEU A 81 -12.42 -6.71 -3.96
N GLU A 82 -13.11 -7.85 -3.85
CA GLU A 82 -14.10 -8.09 -2.80
C GLU A 82 -13.48 -7.88 -1.41
N ARG A 83 -12.35 -8.54 -1.16
CA ARG A 83 -11.64 -8.50 0.12
C ARG A 83 -11.10 -7.12 0.47
N GLN A 84 -10.58 -6.40 -0.52
CA GLN A 84 -10.13 -5.00 -0.36
C GLN A 84 -11.30 -4.10 0.06
N ILE A 85 -12.42 -4.16 -0.66
CA ILE A 85 -13.59 -3.30 -0.41
C ILE A 85 -14.22 -3.63 0.95
N GLU A 86 -14.34 -4.91 1.28
CA GLU A 86 -14.81 -5.37 2.58
C GLU A 86 -13.89 -4.87 3.71
N GLY A 87 -12.58 -5.09 3.58
CA GLY A 87 -11.58 -4.69 4.57
C GLY A 87 -11.55 -3.18 4.80
N ILE A 88 -11.55 -2.38 3.73
CA ILE A 88 -11.60 -0.92 3.83
C ILE A 88 -12.89 -0.47 4.54
N GLY A 89 -14.04 -0.99 4.12
CA GLY A 89 -15.33 -0.62 4.69
C GLY A 89 -15.46 -0.97 6.18
N LYS A 90 -14.97 -2.14 6.58
CA LYS A 90 -14.93 -2.54 8.00
C LYS A 90 -13.95 -1.68 8.80
N ALA A 91 -12.76 -1.42 8.26
CA ALA A 91 -11.75 -0.62 8.95
C ALA A 91 -12.23 0.81 9.22
N VAL A 92 -12.86 1.46 8.23
CA VAL A 92 -13.45 2.79 8.42
C VAL A 92 -14.53 2.78 9.49
N LYS A 93 -15.41 1.76 9.51
CA LYS A 93 -16.46 1.62 10.54
C LYS A 93 -15.90 1.41 11.95
N MET A 94 -14.75 0.76 12.06
CA MET A 94 -14.04 0.57 13.34
C MET A 94 -13.24 1.81 13.76
N GLY A 95 -13.18 2.87 12.93
CA GLY A 95 -12.50 4.11 13.28
C GLY A 95 -11.03 4.19 12.84
N PHE A 96 -10.52 3.23 12.06
CA PHE A 96 -9.20 3.35 11.45
C PHE A 96 -9.17 4.51 10.44
N THR A 97 -8.07 5.25 10.42
CA THR A 97 -7.82 6.25 9.38
C THR A 97 -7.22 5.56 8.16
N ILE A 98 -8.00 5.51 7.06
CA ILE A 98 -7.58 4.83 5.84
C ILE A 98 -7.00 5.81 4.82
N LYS A 99 -5.84 5.46 4.30
CA LYS A 99 -5.26 6.03 3.08
C LYS A 99 -5.35 5.00 1.96
N ILE A 100 -5.70 5.40 0.74
CA ILE A 100 -5.54 4.53 -0.43
C ILE A 100 -4.34 4.98 -1.26
N ASN A 101 -3.48 4.04 -1.60
CA ASN A 101 -2.49 4.19 -2.66
C ASN A 101 -3.05 3.60 -3.95
N SER A 102 -2.99 4.35 -5.05
CA SER A 102 -3.32 3.85 -6.38
C SER A 102 -2.18 4.17 -7.34
N VAL A 103 -1.63 3.13 -7.97
CA VAL A 103 -0.57 3.26 -8.96
C VAL A 103 -1.20 3.62 -10.31
N LEU A 104 -0.77 4.72 -10.90
CA LEU A 104 -1.16 5.15 -12.24
C LEU A 104 -0.35 4.36 -13.27
N ILE A 105 -1.03 3.43 -13.96
CA ILE A 105 -0.46 2.55 -14.99
C ILE A 105 -1.02 2.98 -16.35
N PRO A 106 -0.23 3.69 -17.18
CA PRO A 106 -0.70 4.21 -18.47
C PRO A 106 -1.28 3.13 -19.38
N GLY A 107 -2.44 3.42 -19.99
CA GLY A 107 -3.16 2.51 -20.87
C GLY A 107 -3.88 1.34 -20.17
N ILE A 108 -3.76 1.21 -18.84
CA ILE A 108 -4.41 0.13 -18.07
C ILE A 108 -5.49 0.67 -17.16
N ASN A 109 -5.16 1.62 -16.28
CA ASN A 109 -6.10 2.17 -15.28
C ASN A 109 -6.11 3.70 -15.21
N ASP A 110 -5.41 4.38 -16.10
CA ASP A 110 -5.37 5.85 -16.21
C ASP A 110 -6.77 6.46 -16.36
N PHE A 111 -7.62 5.86 -17.18
CA PHE A 111 -9.04 6.25 -17.31
C PHE A 111 -9.90 5.85 -16.10
N HIS A 112 -9.40 5.01 -15.21
CA HIS A 112 -10.15 4.36 -14.12
C HIS A 112 -9.84 4.94 -12.73
N ILE A 113 -8.78 5.74 -12.58
CA ILE A 113 -8.39 6.32 -11.27
C ILE A 113 -9.54 7.12 -10.63
N LYS A 114 -10.32 7.83 -11.43
CA LYS A 114 -11.48 8.60 -10.95
C LYS A 114 -12.51 7.69 -10.28
N ASP A 115 -12.83 6.54 -10.88
CA ASP A 115 -13.77 5.58 -10.32
C ASP A 115 -13.26 4.98 -9.00
N VAL A 116 -11.94 4.73 -8.90
CA VAL A 116 -11.32 4.29 -7.65
C VAL A 116 -11.46 5.35 -6.56
N ALA A 117 -11.17 6.62 -6.89
CA ALA A 117 -11.29 7.75 -5.96
C ALA A 117 -12.75 7.96 -5.49
N GLU A 118 -13.72 7.84 -6.40
CA GLU A 118 -15.15 7.93 -6.06
C GLU A 118 -15.58 6.78 -5.15
N LYS A 119 -15.11 5.55 -5.41
CA LYS A 119 -15.37 4.41 -4.52
C LYS A 119 -14.73 4.61 -3.15
N ALA A 120 -13.48 5.07 -3.10
CA ALA A 120 -12.77 5.40 -1.88
C ALA A 120 -13.54 6.41 -1.02
N LYS A 121 -14.02 7.49 -1.65
CA LYS A 121 -14.86 8.52 -1.02
C LYS A 121 -16.13 7.92 -0.43
N LYS A 122 -16.86 7.09 -1.20
CA LYS A 122 -18.08 6.42 -0.74
C LYS A 122 -17.85 5.47 0.45
N LEU A 123 -16.63 4.94 0.58
CA LEU A 123 -16.24 4.09 1.70
C LEU A 123 -15.76 4.87 2.94
N GLY A 124 -15.65 6.20 2.86
CA GLY A 124 -15.17 7.03 3.98
C GLY A 124 -13.65 7.06 4.13
N VAL A 125 -12.89 6.78 3.06
CA VAL A 125 -11.43 6.87 3.05
C VAL A 125 -10.99 8.32 3.26
N TYR A 126 -10.02 8.53 4.14
CA TYR A 126 -9.55 9.86 4.53
C TYR A 126 -8.67 10.52 3.47
N MET A 127 -7.75 9.75 2.87
CA MET A 127 -6.75 10.27 1.94
C MET A 127 -6.53 9.32 0.76
N PHE A 128 -6.34 9.89 -0.44
CA PHE A 128 -6.08 9.17 -1.67
C PHE A 128 -4.74 9.64 -2.26
N ASN A 129 -3.88 8.70 -2.62
CA ASN A 129 -2.55 8.98 -3.12
C ASN A 129 -2.36 8.29 -4.47
N VAL A 130 -2.25 9.10 -5.53
CA VAL A 130 -1.94 8.61 -6.87
C VAL A 130 -0.43 8.65 -7.06
N MET A 131 0.18 7.50 -7.35
CA MET A 131 1.61 7.38 -7.55
C MET A 131 1.91 6.97 -8.99
N PRO A 132 2.95 7.51 -9.63
CA PRO A 132 3.29 7.09 -10.97
C PRO A 132 3.83 5.65 -10.97
N MET A 133 3.42 4.82 -11.93
CA MET A 133 4.08 3.54 -12.16
C MET A 133 5.53 3.79 -12.58
N ILE A 134 6.48 3.23 -11.82
CA ILE A 134 7.88 3.17 -12.19
C ILE A 134 8.06 1.95 -13.10
N SER A 135 8.53 2.16 -14.33
CA SER A 135 8.83 1.07 -15.25
C SER A 135 10.20 0.47 -14.93
N ALA A 136 10.25 -0.37 -13.90
CA ALA A 136 11.48 -1.03 -13.47
C ALA A 136 11.83 -2.18 -14.41
N GLU A 137 13.09 -2.29 -14.83
CA GLU A 137 13.55 -3.22 -15.89
C GLU A 137 13.15 -4.69 -15.67
N LYS A 138 13.15 -5.14 -14.41
CA LYS A 138 12.80 -6.53 -14.05
C LYS A 138 11.29 -6.77 -13.96
N SER A 139 10.47 -5.72 -13.99
CA SER A 139 9.01 -5.80 -13.82
C SER A 139 8.32 -6.39 -15.05
N TYR A 140 7.14 -6.98 -14.85
CA TYR A 140 6.30 -7.48 -15.95
C TYR A 140 5.92 -6.37 -16.93
N PHE A 141 5.51 -5.21 -16.42
CA PHE A 141 5.08 -4.08 -17.24
C PHE A 141 6.18 -3.51 -18.14
N TYR A 142 7.43 -3.49 -17.64
CA TYR A 142 8.58 -3.15 -18.48
C TYR A 142 8.75 -4.14 -19.65
N LYS A 143 8.68 -5.44 -19.37
CA LYS A 143 8.86 -6.50 -20.38
C LYS A 143 7.84 -6.45 -21.51
N ILE A 144 6.62 -6.00 -21.22
CA ILE A 144 5.55 -5.83 -22.23
C ILE A 144 5.48 -4.41 -22.80
N GLY A 145 6.46 -3.55 -22.53
CA GLY A 145 6.59 -2.22 -23.12
C GLY A 145 5.66 -1.14 -22.54
N VAL A 146 5.08 -1.35 -21.35
CA VAL A 146 4.27 -0.32 -20.69
C VAL A 146 5.20 0.78 -20.17
N LYS A 147 4.98 1.99 -20.68
CA LYS A 147 5.72 3.18 -20.26
C LYS A 147 5.36 3.56 -18.82
N GLY A 148 6.37 4.03 -18.08
CA GLY A 148 6.14 4.63 -16.76
C GLY A 148 5.26 5.88 -16.86
N ALA A 149 4.61 6.21 -15.76
CA ALA A 149 3.96 7.51 -15.60
C ALA A 149 4.96 8.52 -15.00
N ASN A 150 4.74 9.80 -15.22
CA ASN A 150 5.52 10.87 -14.60
C ASN A 150 4.62 11.78 -13.74
N ARG A 151 5.23 12.76 -13.07
CA ARG A 151 4.52 13.68 -12.18
C ARG A 151 3.45 14.52 -12.90
N LYS A 152 3.65 14.88 -14.17
CA LYS A 152 2.64 15.61 -14.97
C LYS A 152 1.41 14.74 -15.22
N ASP A 153 1.61 13.44 -15.50
CA ASP A 153 0.50 12.50 -15.70
C ASP A 153 -0.34 12.38 -14.43
N VAL A 154 0.32 12.24 -13.28
CA VAL A 154 -0.35 12.21 -11.97
C VAL A 154 -1.13 13.49 -11.72
N ILE A 155 -0.52 14.67 -11.92
CA ILE A 155 -1.19 15.97 -11.75
C ILE A 155 -2.40 16.10 -12.67
N ASN A 156 -2.30 15.66 -13.93
CA ASN A 156 -3.41 15.74 -14.89
C ASN A 156 -4.60 14.87 -14.44
N ILE A 157 -4.33 13.68 -13.92
CA ILE A 157 -5.36 12.79 -13.38
C ILE A 157 -5.95 13.35 -12.07
N THR A 158 -5.12 13.83 -11.15
CA THR A 158 -5.58 14.28 -9.83
C THR A 158 -6.35 15.60 -9.89
N LYS A 159 -6.08 16.48 -10.85
CA LYS A 159 -6.88 17.70 -11.11
C LYS A 159 -8.38 17.42 -11.31
N GLY A 160 -8.72 16.25 -11.83
CA GLY A 160 -10.11 15.84 -12.07
C GLY A 160 -10.82 15.21 -10.87
N LEU A 161 -10.11 15.00 -9.76
CA LEU A 161 -10.66 14.37 -8.55
C LEU A 161 -11.27 15.44 -7.63
N SER A 162 -12.46 15.17 -7.08
CA SER A 162 -13.16 16.11 -6.20
C SER A 162 -13.78 15.44 -4.98
N GLY A 163 -13.72 16.15 -3.85
CA GLY A 163 -14.31 15.71 -2.58
C GLY A 163 -13.62 14.51 -1.92
N ILE A 164 -12.32 14.32 -2.18
CA ILE A 164 -11.44 13.44 -1.42
C ILE A 164 -10.08 14.14 -1.26
N ASN A 165 -9.41 13.95 -0.12
CA ASN A 165 -8.10 14.55 0.11
C ASN A 165 -7.05 13.83 -0.73
N VAL A 166 -6.39 14.54 -1.65
CA VAL A 166 -5.36 13.96 -2.51
C VAL A 166 -3.97 14.28 -1.97
N MET A 167 -3.10 13.27 -1.84
CA MET A 167 -1.71 13.45 -1.43
C MET A 167 -0.85 13.95 -2.60
N GLU A 168 -0.15 15.08 -2.43
CA GLU A 168 0.65 15.71 -3.50
C GLU A 168 2.17 15.60 -3.32
N HIS A 169 2.63 15.15 -2.15
CA HIS A 169 4.05 15.16 -1.75
C HIS A 169 4.67 13.76 -1.63
N CYS A 170 4.03 12.74 -2.20
CA CYS A 170 4.55 11.37 -2.13
C CYS A 170 5.92 11.26 -2.83
N ARG A 171 6.89 10.65 -2.13
CA ARG A 171 8.25 10.38 -2.64
C ARG A 171 8.49 8.92 -3.05
N GLN A 172 7.46 8.07 -2.95
CA GLN A 172 7.56 6.61 -3.16
C GLN A 172 8.68 5.98 -2.29
N CYS A 173 8.53 6.13 -0.97
CA CYS A 173 9.50 5.65 0.02
C CYS A 173 9.78 4.15 -0.11
N ARG A 174 11.00 3.75 0.28
CA ARG A 174 11.40 2.35 0.40
C ARG A 174 10.91 1.76 1.73
N SER A 175 10.87 0.44 1.82
CA SER A 175 10.45 -0.27 3.04
C SER A 175 11.47 -0.17 4.18
N ASP A 176 12.73 0.05 3.84
CA ASP A 176 13.86 0.22 4.76
C ASP A 176 14.14 1.70 5.12
N ALA A 177 13.29 2.64 4.66
CA ALA A 177 13.51 4.07 4.86
C ALA A 177 13.31 4.47 6.33
N ALA A 178 14.32 5.13 6.92
CA ALA A 178 14.28 5.71 8.26
C ALA A 178 14.59 7.22 8.23
N GLY A 179 13.90 8.01 9.07
CA GLY A 179 14.07 9.47 9.17
C GLY A 179 12.99 10.29 8.44
N PRO A 180 13.15 11.63 8.38
CA PRO A 180 12.24 12.53 7.67
C PRO A 180 12.15 12.26 6.16
N LEU A 181 11.02 12.61 5.52
CA LEU A 181 10.83 12.39 4.06
C LEU A 181 11.88 13.09 3.17
N ASN A 182 12.51 14.15 3.65
CA ASN A 182 13.55 14.90 2.97
C ASN A 182 14.97 14.51 3.40
N GLU A 183 15.13 13.60 4.36
CA GLU A 183 16.42 13.16 4.89
C GLU A 183 16.37 11.66 5.21
N ASP A 184 16.88 10.84 4.29
CA ASP A 184 17.01 9.39 4.46
C ASP A 184 18.22 9.08 5.35
N LEU A 185 17.96 8.59 6.57
CA LEU A 185 18.96 8.23 7.58
C LEU A 185 19.33 6.75 7.57
N SER A 186 18.72 5.94 6.69
CA SER A 186 18.82 4.47 6.74
C SER A 186 20.26 3.96 6.66
N LYS A 187 21.09 4.59 5.82
CA LYS A 187 22.52 4.24 5.70
C LYS A 187 23.30 4.52 6.99
N LYS A 188 23.07 5.68 7.60
CA LYS A 188 23.77 6.09 8.83
C LYS A 188 23.46 5.13 9.98
N LEU A 189 22.22 4.67 10.08
CA LEU A 189 21.78 3.72 11.11
C LEU A 189 22.41 2.33 10.90
N CYS A 190 22.55 1.88 9.66
CA CYS A 190 23.23 0.61 9.37
C CYS A 190 24.74 0.64 9.68
N GLU A 191 25.39 1.80 9.55
CA GLU A 191 26.82 1.96 9.80
C GLU A 191 27.15 2.11 11.29
N SER A 192 26.21 2.60 12.11
CA SER A 192 26.41 2.77 13.56
C SER A 192 26.24 1.48 14.39
N GLU A 193 25.74 0.39 13.80
CA GLU A 193 25.50 -0.90 14.47
C GLU A 193 26.66 -1.91 14.33
N VAL A 194 27.86 -1.48 13.90
CA VAL A 194 29.06 -2.33 13.99
C VAL A 194 29.59 -2.30 15.42
N ASP A 195 28.81 -2.85 16.36
CA ASP A 195 29.31 -3.35 17.64
C ASP A 195 29.83 -4.77 17.40
N GLU A 196 31.05 -5.07 17.86
CA GLU A 196 31.83 -6.29 17.56
C GLU A 196 31.16 -7.63 18.00
N ASP A 197 30.00 -7.59 18.67
CA ASP A 197 29.28 -8.77 19.18
C ASP A 197 27.91 -9.05 18.53
N ALA A 198 27.44 -8.24 17.57
CA ALA A 198 26.23 -8.51 16.82
C ALA A 198 26.58 -8.98 15.40
N GLY A 199 26.34 -10.28 15.14
CA GLY A 199 26.62 -10.91 13.85
C GLY A 199 26.12 -10.10 12.65
N GLU A 200 26.98 -10.05 11.62
CA GLU A 200 26.85 -9.33 10.35
C GLU A 200 25.43 -8.86 9.99
N CYS A 201 25.26 -7.53 9.86
CA CYS A 201 24.10 -6.91 9.23
C CYS A 201 23.93 -7.48 7.80
N GLY A 202 22.97 -8.37 7.64
CA GLY A 202 22.65 -9.10 6.41
C GLY A 202 21.91 -8.27 5.35
N LEU A 203 22.38 -7.05 5.05
CA LEU A 203 21.90 -6.26 3.91
C LEU A 203 23.00 -6.14 2.85
N ARG A 204 23.43 -7.29 2.31
CA ARG A 204 24.08 -7.33 1.00
C ARG A 204 22.97 -7.31 -0.06
N LEU A 205 22.73 -6.14 -0.64
CA LEU A 205 22.11 -6.01 -1.97
C LEU A 205 23.16 -6.21 -3.06
#